data_AF-C5E283-F1
#
_entry.id   AF-C5E283-F1
#
_cell.length_a   1.000
_cell.length_b   1.000
_cell.length_c   1.000
_cell.angle_alpha   90.00
_cell.angle_beta   90.00
_cell.angle_gamma   90.00
#
_symmetry.space_group_name_H-M   'P 1'
#
loop_
_entity.id
_entity.type
_entity.pdbx_description
1 polymer ?
#
loop_
_entity_poly.entity_id
_entity_poly.type
_entity_poly.pdbx_seq_one_letter_code
_entity_poly.pdbx_strand_id
1 'polypeptide(L)'
;MSYYSPLGATFGVRIDRFLETAEDFDKYHQKLNRKLQKLRHHCRLTTKDTKRYSTKEKYSKITSDDYDKNKLFGTLMLLHAERDLALVESLKLKARLRGAMKKSEKKVVMTRLRKACKTSEQLTVLTQNEGDDFTRAEYAIYHKLCIVSYFSMCKPSKTRYTNKIAKELSLAIASLHYLQSKEKVSDEVASSIISQFEYLLRQHADAEVFTTSEVRNFIAKQVRQSSDDVLVQLITRSGYEAPIEDSVMGSEKSNLKEVQWRRFSAKVRDSKVAELISEATQIEPTDLAQFSNKLAKWQEAADAHSVFIAQKERDDEDEDVGEDDQILLTYIKYNSHFTTIQRDDIVFQKLWAQWSKSANKSKNLKLTKFKEIERIVHNLATYLQEVMDLPGVYSDDALMANLKLATTYYQLHLTAGCLASFYQSKQKYLEALALYIDGHKTLEVAAGEAVLQEPLPGNILTPEKVAALEDFIKVSWRGVISLAEYEKIASPGGKPSLEPSLIEKLGNPIVPRDVSLTNLFPTRPIVRPVGSKPTLFDLAFNYIGSDSQTPQNEPLIPEESRSVPKSNDAQEAPKKKGLFGLFGL
;
A
#
# COMPACT_ATOMS: atom_id res chain seq x y z
N MET A 1 41.79 21.18 21.16
CA MET A 1 40.56 21.02 21.97
C MET A 1 39.59 20.19 21.15
N SER A 2 38.85 19.26 21.78
CA SER A 2 37.75 18.56 21.11
C SER A 2 36.74 19.60 20.63
N TYR A 3 36.31 19.50 19.38
CA TYR A 3 35.22 20.32 18.85
C TYR A 3 33.97 20.16 19.73
N TYR A 4 33.32 21.28 20.06
CA TYR A 4 32.05 21.27 20.79
C TYR A 4 30.95 21.68 19.82
N SER A 5 29.98 20.81 19.58
CA SER A 5 28.84 21.08 18.70
C SER A 5 27.61 21.50 19.53
N PRO A 6 27.21 22.79 19.54
CA PRO A 6 25.94 23.23 20.13
C PRO A 6 24.68 22.50 19.61
N LEU A 7 24.59 22.25 18.30
CA LEU A 7 23.50 21.52 17.66
C LEU A 7 23.55 20.04 18.03
N GLY A 8 24.74 19.43 18.09
CA GLY A 8 24.92 18.09 18.62
C GLY A 8 24.47 17.98 20.08
N ALA A 9 24.82 18.96 20.92
CA ALA A 9 24.44 19.01 22.33
C ALA A 9 22.93 19.27 22.57
N THR A 10 22.18 19.64 21.53
CA THR A 10 20.74 19.90 21.57
C THR A 10 20.00 18.92 20.67
N PHE A 11 19.85 19.22 19.38
CA PHE A 11 19.18 18.39 18.38
C PHE A 11 19.79 16.99 18.26
N GLY A 12 21.13 16.86 18.31
CA GLY A 12 21.78 15.54 18.34
C GLY A 12 21.32 14.67 19.51
N VAL A 13 21.23 15.24 20.71
CA VAL A 13 20.69 14.52 21.88
C VAL A 13 19.21 14.14 21.72
N ARG A 14 18.43 14.87 20.92
CA ARG A 14 17.04 14.50 20.62
C ARG A 14 16.99 13.24 19.74
N ILE A 15 17.86 13.18 18.75
CA ILE A 15 17.98 12.05 17.82
C ILE A 15 18.53 10.81 18.54
N ASP A 16 19.64 10.95 19.28
CA ASP A 16 20.26 9.85 20.04
C ASP A 16 19.31 9.19 21.03
N ARG A 17 18.29 9.93 21.49
CA ARG A 17 17.30 9.47 22.46
C ARG A 17 15.95 9.14 21.85
N PHE A 18 15.81 9.22 20.53
CA PHE A 18 14.58 8.93 19.80
C PHE A 18 13.37 9.64 20.43
N LEU A 19 13.48 10.96 20.62
CA LEU A 19 12.39 11.74 21.21
C LEU A 19 11.25 11.91 20.20
N GLU A 20 10.26 11.03 20.26
CA GLU A 20 9.12 11.04 19.32
C GLU A 20 7.80 11.44 19.99
N THR A 21 7.60 11.05 21.25
CA THR A 21 6.32 11.26 21.95
C THR A 21 6.36 12.44 22.91
N ALA A 22 5.17 12.94 23.28
CA ALA A 22 5.06 13.99 24.29
C ALA A 22 5.67 13.60 25.65
N GLU A 23 5.60 12.32 26.01
CA GLU A 23 6.18 11.81 27.25
C GLU A 23 7.72 11.80 27.20
N ASP A 24 8.30 11.54 26.04
CA ASP A 24 9.74 11.57 25.85
C ASP A 24 10.28 12.99 26.01
N PHE A 25 9.59 13.97 25.41
CA PHE A 25 9.92 15.39 25.59
C PHE A 25 9.70 15.86 27.03
N ASP A 26 8.69 15.36 27.76
CA ASP A 26 8.51 15.65 29.19
C ASP A 26 9.68 15.11 30.03
N LYS A 27 10.09 13.86 29.81
CA LYS A 27 11.25 13.25 30.48
C LYS A 27 12.54 14.00 30.12
N TYR A 28 12.71 14.38 28.86
CA TYR A 28 13.84 15.17 28.39
C TYR A 28 13.88 16.56 29.06
N HIS A 29 12.76 17.27 29.11
CA HIS A 29 12.60 18.54 29.82
C HIS A 29 12.97 18.42 31.30
N GLN A 30 12.55 17.35 32.00
CA GLN A 30 12.94 17.11 33.38
C GLN A 30 14.45 16.87 33.54
N LYS A 31 15.06 16.09 32.63
CA LYS A 31 16.51 15.86 32.60
C LYS A 31 17.29 17.16 32.40
N LEU A 32 16.84 18.02 31.47
CA LEU A 32 17.42 19.35 31.25
C LEU A 32 17.33 20.23 32.49
N ASN A 33 16.20 20.22 33.21
CA ASN A 33 16.06 20.96 34.47
C ASN A 33 17.10 20.54 35.51
N ARG A 34 17.27 19.22 35.71
CA ARG A 34 18.29 18.69 36.63
C ARG A 34 19.71 19.06 36.18
N LYS A 35 20.00 18.97 34.87
CA LYS A 35 21.31 19.35 34.30
C LYS A 35 21.59 20.84 34.49
N LEU A 36 20.60 21.71 34.23
CA LEU A 36 20.71 23.15 34.45
C LEU A 36 20.91 23.49 35.93
N GLN A 37 20.24 22.81 36.86
CA GLN A 37 20.46 23.02 38.29
C GLN A 37 21.92 22.72 38.67
N LYS A 38 22.45 21.57 38.22
CA LYS A 38 23.85 21.19 38.44
C LYS A 38 24.83 22.21 37.82
N LEU A 39 24.57 22.64 36.58
CA LEU A 39 25.41 23.64 35.91
C LEU A 39 25.37 25.00 36.63
N ARG A 40 24.22 25.45 37.13
CA ARG A 40 24.12 26.69 37.92
C ARG A 40 24.93 26.61 39.21
N HIS A 41 24.92 25.46 39.90
CA HIS A 41 25.78 25.24 41.06
C HIS A 41 27.26 25.27 40.68
N HIS A 42 27.64 24.55 39.62
CA HIS A 42 29.02 24.47 39.14
C HIS A 42 29.57 25.84 38.72
N CYS A 43 28.75 26.64 38.03
CA CYS A 43 29.09 28.00 37.62
C CYS A 43 28.93 29.05 38.74
N ARG A 44 28.60 28.63 39.98
CA ARG A 44 28.43 29.50 41.16
C ARG A 44 27.38 30.62 40.97
N LEU A 45 26.32 30.33 40.23
CA LEU A 45 25.22 31.25 39.92
C LEU A 45 24.04 31.13 40.90
N THR A 46 24.09 30.17 41.83
CA THR A 46 23.04 29.97 42.82
C THR A 46 23.12 30.98 43.96
N THR A 47 22.01 31.65 44.24
CA THR A 47 21.85 32.56 45.39
C THR A 47 20.88 31.94 46.40
N LYS A 48 21.23 32.00 47.69
CA LYS A 48 20.36 31.59 48.81
C LYS A 48 19.43 32.71 49.28
N ASP A 49 19.71 33.95 48.89
CA ASP A 49 18.92 35.12 49.27
C ASP A 49 17.74 35.29 48.32
N THR A 50 16.60 34.74 48.71
CA THR A 50 15.33 34.82 47.96
C THR A 50 14.65 36.18 48.12
N LYS A 51 14.91 36.92 49.20
CA LYS A 51 14.27 38.22 49.48
C LYS A 51 14.81 39.33 48.58
N ARG A 52 16.09 39.27 48.22
CA ARG A 52 16.74 40.26 47.32
C ARG A 52 17.25 39.61 46.02
N TYR A 53 16.53 38.61 45.52
CA TYR A 53 16.96 37.81 44.37
C TYR A 53 17.32 38.64 43.14
N SER A 54 16.49 39.62 42.75
CA SER A 54 16.72 40.44 41.55
C SER A 54 18.05 41.21 41.55
N THR A 55 18.53 41.63 42.72
CA THR A 55 19.80 42.37 42.83
C THR A 55 21.01 41.44 42.89
N LYS A 56 20.83 40.26 43.48
CA LYS A 56 21.90 39.29 43.80
C LYS A 56 22.06 38.17 42.78
N GLU A 57 21.09 37.98 41.90
CA GLU A 57 21.21 37.01 40.82
C GLU A 57 22.32 37.43 39.86
N LYS A 58 23.10 36.44 39.43
CA LYS A 58 24.31 36.63 38.61
C LYS A 58 24.09 36.19 37.17
N TYR A 59 22.99 35.51 36.87
CA TYR A 59 22.77 34.88 35.57
C TYR A 59 22.53 35.92 34.48
N SER A 60 21.79 37.00 34.77
CA SER A 60 21.59 38.08 33.79
C SER A 60 22.82 38.97 33.57
N LYS A 61 23.82 38.86 34.46
CA LYS A 61 25.03 39.70 34.47
C LYS A 61 26.25 39.01 33.87
N ILE A 62 26.08 37.81 33.30
CA ILE A 62 27.18 37.08 32.66
C ILE A 62 27.61 37.85 31.41
N THR A 63 28.91 38.06 31.25
CA THR A 63 29.51 38.81 30.15
C THR A 63 30.34 37.90 29.22
N SER A 64 30.70 38.38 28.03
CA SER A 64 31.58 37.65 27.09
C SER A 64 32.92 37.27 27.74
N ASP A 65 33.44 38.13 28.61
CA ASP A 65 34.70 37.88 29.32
C ASP A 65 34.58 36.71 30.31
N ASP A 66 33.39 36.51 30.89
CA ASP A 66 33.12 35.35 31.75
C ASP A 66 33.06 34.06 30.93
N TYR A 67 32.50 34.13 29.71
CA TYR A 67 32.46 33.01 28.77
C TYR A 67 33.87 32.60 28.32
N ASP A 68 34.74 33.56 28.03
CA ASP A 68 36.13 33.27 27.63
C ASP A 68 36.92 32.58 28.75
N LYS A 69 36.63 32.91 30.01
CA LYS A 69 37.17 32.20 31.18
C LYS A 69 36.55 30.81 31.36
N ASN A 70 35.27 30.64 31.07
CA ASN A 70 34.56 29.38 31.24
C ASN A 70 33.45 29.17 30.21
N LYS A 71 33.75 28.36 29.18
CA LYS A 71 32.84 28.03 28.08
C LYS A 71 31.55 27.32 28.54
N LEU A 72 31.50 26.81 29.78
CA LEU A 72 30.26 26.24 30.36
C LEU A 72 29.13 27.27 30.49
N PHE A 73 29.43 28.58 30.54
CA PHE A 73 28.38 29.60 30.52
C PHE A 73 27.57 29.58 29.22
N GLY A 74 28.21 29.34 28.08
CA GLY A 74 27.53 29.18 26.80
C GLY A 74 26.67 27.91 26.78
N THR A 75 27.20 26.79 27.27
CA THR A 75 26.42 25.53 27.42
C THR A 75 25.22 25.71 28.35
N LEU A 76 25.38 26.42 29.45
CA LEU A 76 24.30 26.72 30.40
C LEU A 76 23.17 27.51 29.72
N MET A 77 23.49 28.56 28.96
CA MET A 77 22.49 29.38 28.26
C MET A 77 21.82 28.63 27.11
N LEU A 78 22.58 27.85 26.34
CA LEU A 78 22.06 26.96 25.30
C LEU A 78 21.02 26.00 25.87
N LEU A 79 21.38 25.24 26.91
CA LEU A 79 20.47 24.27 27.54
C LEU A 79 19.28 24.93 28.23
N HIS A 80 19.38 26.22 28.60
CA HIS A 80 18.26 26.97 29.15
C HIS A 80 17.22 27.26 28.08
N ALA A 81 17.64 27.70 26.90
CA ALA A 81 16.76 27.86 25.74
C ALA A 81 16.16 26.49 25.32
N GLU A 82 16.99 25.44 25.26
CA GLU A 82 16.57 24.10 24.87
C GLU A 82 15.51 23.52 25.81
N ARG A 83 15.62 23.79 27.12
CA ARG A 83 14.59 23.42 28.08
C ARG A 83 13.25 24.06 27.72
N ASP A 84 13.23 25.35 27.40
CA ASP A 84 11.98 26.02 27.05
C ASP A 84 11.41 25.47 25.72
N LEU A 85 12.25 25.09 24.75
CA LEU A 85 11.82 24.42 23.50
C LEU A 85 11.28 23.01 23.75
N ALA A 86 11.93 22.19 24.58
CA ALA A 86 11.47 20.84 24.91
C ALA A 86 10.06 20.83 25.53
N LEU A 87 9.75 21.83 26.37
CA LEU A 87 8.39 22.01 26.91
C LEU A 87 7.40 22.41 25.81
N VAL A 88 7.81 23.25 24.87
CA VAL A 88 6.97 23.65 23.72
C VAL A 88 6.62 22.43 22.88
N GLU A 89 7.59 21.58 22.54
CA GLU A 89 7.36 20.38 21.75
C GLU A 89 6.43 19.38 22.45
N SER A 90 6.62 19.15 23.76
CA SER A 90 5.68 18.34 24.55
C SER A 90 4.24 18.85 24.46
N LEU A 91 4.04 20.18 24.56
CA LEU A 91 2.71 20.79 24.46
C LEU A 91 2.13 20.71 23.05
N LYS A 92 2.95 20.89 22.00
CA LYS A 92 2.53 20.72 20.60
C LYS A 92 2.09 19.29 20.32
N LEU A 93 2.86 18.30 20.75
CA LEU A 93 2.52 16.88 20.57
C LEU A 93 1.22 16.51 21.33
N LYS A 94 1.03 17.00 22.56
CA LYS A 94 -0.23 16.83 23.31
C LYS A 94 -1.43 17.51 22.63
N ALA A 95 -1.21 18.64 21.96
CA ALA A 95 -2.24 19.31 21.19
C ALA A 95 -2.64 18.45 19.98
N ARG A 96 -1.67 17.93 19.21
CA ARG A 96 -1.90 17.05 18.06
C ARG A 96 -2.68 15.79 18.43
N LEU A 97 -2.31 15.12 19.53
CA LEU A 97 -3.03 13.94 20.03
C LEU A 97 -4.50 14.21 20.38
N ARG A 98 -4.85 15.48 20.68
CA ARG A 98 -6.23 15.90 20.98
C ARG A 98 -6.91 16.59 19.79
N GLY A 99 -6.21 16.78 18.67
CA GLY A 99 -6.67 17.59 17.53
C GLY A 99 -6.65 19.11 17.73
N ALA A 100 -6.41 19.63 18.95
CA ALA A 100 -6.39 21.06 19.21
C ALA A 100 -5.52 21.48 20.40
N MET A 101 -4.96 22.68 20.32
CA MET A 101 -4.20 23.31 21.40
C MET A 101 -5.10 24.13 22.33
N LYS A 102 -5.03 23.90 23.65
CA LYS A 102 -5.83 24.66 24.63
C LYS A 102 -5.37 26.11 24.69
N LYS A 103 -6.29 27.06 24.95
CA LYS A 103 -5.94 28.49 25.11
C LYS A 103 -4.85 28.74 26.16
N SER A 104 -4.89 28.01 27.28
CA SER A 104 -3.88 28.08 28.34
C SER A 104 -2.51 27.58 27.87
N GLU A 105 -2.47 26.46 27.17
CA GLU A 105 -1.24 25.90 26.59
C GLU A 105 -0.67 26.83 25.51
N LYS A 106 -1.51 27.39 24.63
CA LYS A 106 -1.07 28.35 23.61
C LYS A 106 -0.38 29.56 24.23
N LYS A 107 -0.90 30.09 25.34
CA LYS A 107 -0.26 31.17 26.10
C LYS A 107 1.10 30.74 26.66
N VAL A 108 1.22 29.51 27.17
CA VAL A 108 2.48 28.96 27.67
C VAL A 108 3.49 28.79 26.53
N VAL A 109 3.10 28.16 25.42
CA VAL A 109 3.93 27.95 24.22
C VAL A 109 4.50 29.28 23.74
N MET A 110 3.64 30.28 23.55
CA MET A 110 4.06 31.63 23.12
C MET A 110 5.04 32.28 24.10
N THR A 111 4.79 32.14 25.41
CA THR A 111 5.68 32.68 26.45
C THR A 111 7.04 31.99 26.47
N ARG A 112 7.06 30.66 26.26
CA ARG A 112 8.28 29.85 26.27
C ARG A 112 9.12 30.09 25.02
N LEU A 113 8.50 30.15 23.84
CA LEU A 113 9.18 30.49 22.60
C LEU A 113 9.81 31.88 22.65
N ARG A 114 9.10 32.88 23.17
CA ARG A 114 9.66 34.23 23.38
C ARG A 114 10.87 34.22 24.32
N LYS A 115 10.82 33.42 25.39
CA LYS A 115 11.95 33.25 26.32
C LYS A 115 13.13 32.53 25.67
N ALA A 116 12.88 31.49 24.87
CA ALA A 116 13.91 30.79 24.12
C ALA A 116 14.61 31.73 23.12
N CYS A 117 13.85 32.57 22.41
CA CYS A 117 14.42 33.62 21.54
C CYS A 117 15.32 34.57 22.31
N LYS A 118 14.82 35.15 23.41
CA LYS A 118 15.61 36.09 24.22
C LYS A 118 16.86 35.44 24.81
N THR A 119 16.75 34.19 25.25
CA THR A 119 17.88 33.46 25.84
C THR A 119 18.93 33.10 24.78
N SER A 120 18.50 32.71 23.57
CA SER A 120 19.40 32.43 22.45
C SER A 120 20.02 33.70 21.86
N GLU A 121 19.31 34.83 21.88
CA GLU A 121 19.86 36.15 21.51
C GLU A 121 20.97 36.57 22.49
N GLN A 122 20.73 36.41 23.80
CA GLN A 122 21.78 36.67 24.78
C GLN A 122 22.95 35.68 24.65
N LEU A 123 22.69 34.45 24.22
CA LEU A 123 23.74 33.47 23.96
C LEU A 123 24.65 33.89 22.80
N THR A 124 24.11 34.40 21.70
CA THR A 124 24.93 34.88 20.57
C THR A 124 25.76 36.11 20.93
N VAL A 125 25.24 37.00 21.79
CA VAL A 125 26.01 38.11 22.37
C VAL A 125 27.10 37.60 23.30
N LEU A 126 26.79 36.63 24.17
CA LEU A 126 27.74 36.05 25.11
C LEU A 126 28.92 35.36 24.38
N THR A 127 28.65 34.68 23.27
CA THR A 127 29.66 33.91 22.51
C THR A 127 30.28 34.69 21.35
N GLN A 128 30.16 36.02 21.33
CA GLN A 128 30.72 36.86 20.26
C GLN A 128 32.25 36.73 20.10
N ASN A 129 32.97 36.41 21.18
CA ASN A 129 34.42 36.21 21.20
C ASN A 129 34.83 34.75 20.97
N GLU A 130 33.89 33.84 20.66
CA GLU A 130 34.24 32.45 20.39
C GLU A 130 35.19 32.37 19.19
N GLY A 131 36.32 31.70 19.38
CA GLY A 131 37.40 31.62 18.40
C GLY A 131 37.19 30.56 17.34
N ASP A 132 36.36 29.55 17.62
CA ASP A 132 35.94 28.58 16.60
C ASP A 132 34.69 29.04 15.85
N ASP A 133 34.88 29.37 14.58
CA ASP A 133 33.84 29.87 13.68
C ASP A 133 32.67 28.89 13.53
N PHE A 134 32.96 27.58 13.53
CA PHE A 134 31.93 26.55 13.41
C PHE A 134 31.05 26.47 14.66
N THR A 135 31.67 26.43 15.85
CA THR A 135 30.92 26.50 17.13
C THR A 135 30.07 27.77 17.20
N ARG A 136 30.62 28.92 16.78
CA ARG A 136 29.89 30.19 16.77
C ARG A 136 28.74 30.20 15.75
N ALA A 137 28.96 29.64 14.57
CA ALA A 137 27.93 29.47 13.54
C ALA A 137 26.78 28.58 14.05
N GLU A 138 27.09 27.48 14.75
CA GLU A 138 26.07 26.61 15.35
C GLU A 138 25.20 27.34 16.40
N TYR A 139 25.77 28.22 17.22
CA TYR A 139 24.98 29.06 18.13
C TYR A 139 24.06 30.03 17.38
N ALA A 140 24.55 30.63 16.29
CA ALA A 140 23.75 31.52 15.45
C ALA A 140 22.62 30.76 14.72
N ILE A 141 22.89 29.56 14.18
CA ILE A 141 21.86 28.69 13.59
C ILE A 141 20.79 28.37 14.64
N TYR A 142 21.18 27.92 15.83
CA TYR A 142 20.25 27.60 16.91
C TYR A 142 19.35 28.80 17.27
N HIS A 143 19.93 30.01 17.34
CA HIS A 143 19.16 31.24 17.56
C HIS A 143 18.15 31.53 16.45
N LYS A 144 18.54 31.40 15.17
CA LYS A 144 17.64 31.58 14.02
C LYS A 144 16.48 30.59 14.06
N LEU A 145 16.73 29.31 14.40
CA LEU A 145 15.68 28.30 14.58
C LEU A 145 14.70 28.65 15.72
N CYS A 146 15.20 29.24 16.82
CA CYS A 146 14.35 29.73 17.90
C CYS A 146 13.44 30.88 17.43
N ILE A 147 14.00 31.84 16.68
CA ILE A 147 13.27 32.97 16.10
C ILE A 147 12.14 32.46 15.19
N VAL A 148 12.46 31.55 14.27
CA VAL A 148 11.51 30.96 13.33
C VAL A 148 10.37 30.25 14.07
N SER A 149 10.72 29.43 15.07
CA SER A 149 9.74 28.71 15.89
C SER A 149 8.79 29.65 16.65
N TYR A 150 9.28 30.83 17.04
CA TYR A 150 8.45 31.86 17.68
C TYR A 150 7.54 32.58 16.69
N PHE A 151 8.07 32.98 15.54
CA PHE A 151 7.30 33.72 14.53
C PHE A 151 6.21 32.88 13.88
N SER A 152 6.44 31.58 13.65
CA SER A 152 5.39 30.68 13.12
C SER A 152 4.17 30.58 14.04
N MET A 153 4.31 30.86 15.34
CA MET A 153 3.22 30.83 16.32
C MET A 153 2.56 32.20 16.58
N CYS A 154 3.06 33.29 15.97
CA CYS A 154 2.53 34.64 16.17
C CYS A 154 1.25 34.90 15.37
N LYS A 155 0.18 35.35 16.05
CA LYS A 155 -1.19 35.39 15.48
C LYS A 155 -1.65 36.56 14.57
N PRO A 156 -0.94 37.68 14.30
CA PRO A 156 -1.46 38.66 13.33
C PRO A 156 -0.70 38.64 12.00
N SER A 157 -1.43 38.25 10.95
CA SER A 157 -1.03 38.13 9.53
C SER A 157 0.09 37.12 9.32
N LYS A 158 -0.25 35.93 8.77
CA LYS A 158 0.73 34.96 8.25
C LYS A 158 1.81 35.67 7.42
N THR A 159 1.45 36.76 6.75
CA THR A 159 2.28 37.66 5.93
C THR A 159 3.33 38.51 6.67
N ARG A 160 3.12 38.96 7.92
CA ARG A 160 4.04 39.93 8.56
C ARG A 160 5.43 39.37 8.79
N TYR A 161 5.50 38.10 9.18
CA TYR A 161 6.77 37.44 9.50
C TYR A 161 7.25 36.50 8.39
N THR A 162 6.48 36.31 7.30
CA THR A 162 6.81 35.45 6.16
C THR A 162 8.24 35.67 5.67
N ASN A 163 8.56 36.88 5.22
CA ASN A 163 9.87 37.19 4.66
C ASN A 163 10.99 36.97 5.68
N LYS A 164 10.71 37.21 6.96
CA LYS A 164 11.69 37.00 8.02
C LYS A 164 11.90 35.51 8.30
N ILE A 165 10.83 34.71 8.36
CA ILE A 165 10.93 33.25 8.52
C ILE A 165 11.72 32.65 7.35
N ALA A 166 11.37 33.02 6.11
CA ALA A 166 12.04 32.53 4.92
C ALA A 166 13.52 32.91 4.87
N LYS A 167 13.85 34.18 5.19
CA LYS A 167 15.25 34.64 5.30
C LYS A 167 16.01 33.84 6.35
N GLU A 168 15.54 33.79 7.60
CA GLU A 168 16.28 33.15 8.70
C GLU A 168 16.47 31.64 8.47
N LEU A 169 15.45 30.95 7.92
CA LEU A 169 15.56 29.54 7.53
C LEU A 169 16.53 29.32 6.38
N SER A 170 16.50 30.18 5.35
CA SER A 170 17.43 30.07 4.23
C SER A 170 18.88 30.16 4.69
N LEU A 171 19.18 31.12 5.57
CA LEU A 171 20.52 31.27 6.15
C LEU A 171 20.92 30.07 7.01
N ALA A 172 20.00 29.57 7.83
CA ALA A 172 20.24 28.40 8.67
C ALA A 172 20.49 27.12 7.84
N ILE A 173 19.66 26.84 6.83
CA ILE A 173 19.76 25.64 5.98
C ILE A 173 21.03 25.68 5.12
N ALA A 174 21.35 26.82 4.51
CA ALA A 174 22.60 26.97 3.76
C ALA A 174 23.83 26.70 4.64
N SER A 175 23.82 27.24 5.87
CA SER A 175 24.89 27.01 6.84
C SER A 175 24.95 25.56 7.29
N LEU A 176 23.81 24.90 7.53
CA LEU A 176 23.76 23.48 7.90
C LEU A 176 24.37 22.58 6.82
N HIS A 177 24.02 22.79 5.55
CA HIS A 177 24.64 22.07 4.43
C HIS A 177 26.16 22.29 4.38
N TYR A 178 26.61 23.52 4.64
CA TYR A 178 28.04 23.81 4.69
C TYR A 178 28.74 23.10 5.85
N LEU A 179 28.19 23.17 7.07
CA LEU A 179 28.74 22.52 8.25
C LEU A 179 28.76 20.99 8.11
N GLN A 180 27.74 20.42 7.47
CA GLN A 180 27.67 19.01 7.09
C GLN A 180 28.80 18.64 6.11
N SER A 181 29.02 19.43 5.06
CA SER A 181 30.12 19.20 4.08
C SER A 181 31.52 19.26 4.70
N LYS A 182 31.67 19.92 5.84
CA LYS A 182 32.92 20.02 6.62
C LYS A 182 32.99 19.02 7.77
N GLU A 183 32.04 18.09 7.85
CA GLU A 183 31.93 17.06 8.90
C GLU A 183 31.92 17.65 10.33
N LYS A 184 31.42 18.89 10.48
CA LYS A 184 31.29 19.56 11.79
C LYS A 184 29.98 19.22 12.47
N VAL A 185 28.92 19.06 11.68
CA VAL A 185 27.62 18.57 12.13
C VAL A 185 27.38 17.23 11.45
N SER A 186 26.90 16.23 12.20
CA SER A 186 26.63 14.91 11.64
C SER A 186 25.49 14.99 10.62
N ASP A 187 25.53 14.08 9.64
CA ASP A 187 24.52 13.99 8.58
C ASP A 187 23.10 13.83 9.15
N GLU A 188 22.96 13.00 10.18
CA GLU A 188 21.68 12.75 10.83
C GLU A 188 21.12 14.01 11.49
N VAL A 189 21.97 14.80 12.16
CA VAL A 189 21.57 16.05 12.82
C VAL A 189 21.17 17.11 11.80
N ALA A 190 21.98 17.31 10.76
CA ALA A 190 21.69 18.29 9.73
C ALA A 190 20.39 17.94 8.98
N SER A 191 20.26 16.69 8.53
CA SER A 191 19.08 16.20 7.81
C SER A 191 17.80 16.24 8.66
N SER A 192 17.90 15.93 9.96
CA SER A 192 16.77 16.03 10.89
C SER A 192 16.28 17.47 11.07
N ILE A 193 17.20 18.43 11.24
CA ILE A 193 16.83 19.85 11.36
C ILE A 193 16.27 20.36 10.03
N ILE A 194 16.91 20.05 8.89
CA ILE A 194 16.46 20.52 7.58
C ILE A 194 15.04 19.98 7.30
N SER A 195 14.81 18.69 7.45
CA SER A 195 13.48 18.09 7.24
C SER A 195 12.41 18.65 8.19
N GLN A 196 12.78 18.99 9.43
CA GLN A 196 11.85 19.64 10.38
C GLN A 196 11.38 21.03 9.90
N PHE A 197 12.23 21.79 9.21
CA PHE A 197 11.96 23.18 8.88
C PHE A 197 11.77 23.46 7.38
N GLU A 198 11.99 22.48 6.51
CA GLU A 198 11.89 22.64 5.06
C GLU A 198 10.47 23.00 4.61
N TYR A 199 9.44 22.34 5.17
CA TYR A 199 8.04 22.66 4.87
C TYR A 199 7.73 24.12 5.24
N LEU A 200 8.14 24.54 6.44
CA LEU A 200 7.96 25.91 6.90
C LEU A 200 8.72 26.93 6.02
N LEU A 201 9.90 26.58 5.50
CA LEU A 201 10.59 27.41 4.51
C LEU A 201 9.75 27.54 3.24
N ARG A 202 9.24 26.44 2.68
CA ARG A 202 8.43 26.47 1.45
C ARG A 202 7.13 27.25 1.62
N GLN A 203 6.48 27.11 2.78
CA GLN A 203 5.25 27.86 3.11
C GLN A 203 5.49 29.38 3.12
N HIS A 204 6.68 29.81 3.53
CA HIS A 204 7.02 31.22 3.67
C HIS A 204 7.93 31.79 2.58
N ALA A 205 8.47 30.93 1.71
CA ALA A 205 9.14 31.35 0.48
C ALA A 205 8.11 31.98 -0.47
N ASP A 206 8.59 32.81 -1.40
CA ASP A 206 7.70 33.43 -2.39
C ASP A 206 6.83 32.36 -3.08
N ALA A 207 5.59 32.71 -3.42
CA ALA A 207 4.58 31.78 -3.93
C ALA A 207 4.95 31.06 -5.24
N GLU A 208 6.14 31.30 -5.79
CA GLU A 208 6.69 30.71 -7.00
C GLU A 208 7.76 29.64 -6.73
N VAL A 209 8.12 29.39 -5.46
CA VAL A 209 9.14 28.40 -5.08
C VAL A 209 8.48 27.04 -4.84
N PHE A 210 8.38 26.22 -5.89
CA PHE A 210 7.71 24.92 -5.85
C PHE A 210 8.70 23.75 -5.91
N THR A 211 9.79 23.89 -6.66
CA THR A 211 10.74 22.78 -6.89
C THR A 211 11.94 22.84 -5.94
N THR A 212 12.64 21.71 -5.76
CA THR A 212 13.87 21.65 -4.96
C THR A 212 14.97 22.54 -5.54
N SER A 213 15.02 22.69 -6.87
CA SER A 213 15.93 23.60 -7.55
C SER A 213 15.59 25.07 -7.27
N GLU A 214 14.32 25.44 -7.32
CA GLU A 214 13.84 26.78 -6.97
C GLU A 214 14.09 27.10 -5.49
N VAL A 215 13.90 26.14 -4.59
CA VAL A 215 14.24 26.29 -3.16
C VAL A 215 15.73 26.55 -2.99
N ARG A 216 16.60 25.80 -3.66
CA ARG A 216 18.06 26.02 -3.62
C ARG A 216 18.45 27.39 -4.16
N ASN A 217 17.86 27.82 -5.27
CA ASN A 217 18.10 29.14 -5.86
C ASN A 217 17.60 30.27 -4.95
N PHE A 218 16.43 30.10 -4.34
CA PHE A 218 15.89 31.02 -3.35
C PHE A 218 16.83 31.14 -2.15
N ILE A 219 17.30 30.02 -1.59
CA ILE A 219 18.27 29.99 -0.50
C ILE A 219 19.56 30.74 -0.89
N ALA A 220 20.13 30.44 -2.06
CA ALA A 220 21.34 31.09 -2.55
C ALA A 220 21.15 32.60 -2.75
N LYS A 221 19.97 33.03 -3.23
CA LYS A 221 19.60 34.45 -3.35
C LYS A 221 19.51 35.13 -1.98
N GLN A 222 18.86 34.51 -1.00
CA GLN A 222 18.72 35.06 0.36
C GLN A 222 20.07 35.21 1.07
N VAL A 223 20.97 34.23 0.89
CA VAL A 223 22.34 34.28 1.43
C VAL A 223 23.13 35.43 0.82
N ARG A 224 23.08 35.61 -0.50
CA ARG A 224 23.74 36.74 -1.19
C ARG A 224 23.19 38.10 -0.76
N GLN A 225 21.88 38.22 -0.58
CA GLN A 225 21.23 39.46 -0.13
C GLN A 225 21.51 39.81 1.34
N SER A 226 21.98 38.86 2.15
CA SER A 226 22.19 39.02 3.59
C SER A 226 23.67 38.92 3.97
N SER A 227 24.57 39.48 3.15
CA SER A 227 26.02 39.46 3.38
C SER A 227 26.46 40.16 4.68
N ASP A 228 25.60 41.01 5.22
CA ASP A 228 25.77 41.71 6.51
C ASP A 228 25.46 40.83 7.73
N ASP A 229 24.78 39.69 7.54
CA ASP A 229 24.41 38.80 8.63
C ASP A 229 25.63 38.09 9.24
N VAL A 230 25.68 38.04 10.58
CA VAL A 230 26.80 37.45 11.33
C VAL A 230 27.04 35.99 10.94
N LEU A 231 25.98 35.20 10.70
CA LEU A 231 26.13 33.80 10.31
C LEU A 231 26.78 33.67 8.92
N VAL A 232 26.35 34.50 7.97
CA VAL A 232 26.89 34.52 6.60
C VAL A 232 28.36 34.93 6.62
N GLN A 233 28.73 35.92 7.41
CA GLN A 233 30.13 36.33 7.57
C GLN A 233 31.01 35.21 8.14
N LEU A 234 30.52 34.46 9.13
CA LEU A 234 31.26 33.34 9.74
C LEU A 234 31.51 32.20 8.75
N ILE A 235 30.49 31.78 8.00
CA ILE A 235 30.64 30.71 7.01
C ILE A 235 31.47 31.15 5.81
N THR A 236 31.34 32.41 5.36
CA THR A 236 32.10 32.96 4.23
C THR A 236 33.59 33.06 4.59
N ARG A 237 33.93 33.56 5.79
CA ARG A 237 35.31 33.55 6.30
C ARG A 237 35.89 32.14 6.36
N SER A 238 35.05 31.16 6.64
CA SER A 238 35.43 29.75 6.72
C SER A 238 35.52 29.07 5.35
N GLY A 239 35.23 29.75 4.23
CA GLY A 239 35.36 29.24 2.86
C GLY A 239 34.05 28.81 2.19
N TYR A 240 32.89 29.28 2.66
CA TYR A 240 31.61 29.08 1.97
C TYR A 240 31.43 30.07 0.82
N GLU A 241 31.06 29.56 -0.35
CA GLU A 241 30.63 30.36 -1.51
C GLU A 241 29.19 30.00 -1.88
N ALA A 242 28.33 31.01 -2.04
CA ALA A 242 26.95 30.79 -2.46
C ALA A 242 26.91 30.36 -3.94
N PRO A 243 26.17 29.28 -4.29
CA PRO A 243 26.03 28.85 -5.68
C PRO A 243 25.50 29.97 -6.60
N ILE A 244 26.05 30.07 -7.81
CA ILE A 244 25.62 31.03 -8.85
C ILE A 244 24.40 30.45 -9.57
N GLU A 245 23.41 31.29 -9.90
CA GLU A 245 22.13 30.93 -10.53
C GLU A 245 22.27 29.98 -11.73
N ASP A 246 23.29 30.17 -12.57
CA ASP A 246 23.50 29.34 -13.79
C ASP A 246 24.06 27.94 -13.49
N SER A 247 24.69 27.73 -12.33
CA SER A 247 25.30 26.44 -11.96
C SER A 247 24.32 25.42 -11.37
N VAL A 248 23.09 25.85 -11.09
CA VAL A 248 22.00 25.03 -10.52
C VAL A 248 20.99 24.59 -11.59
N MET A 249 21.18 25.01 -12.85
CA MET A 249 20.55 24.43 -14.05
C MET A 249 21.10 23.01 -14.36
N GLY A 250 21.32 22.23 -13.31
CA GLY A 250 21.72 20.83 -13.37
C GLY A 250 20.49 19.98 -13.62
N SER A 251 20.33 19.58 -14.88
CA SER A 251 19.31 18.68 -15.45
C SER A 251 17.89 19.25 -15.49
N GLU A 252 17.43 19.54 -16.72
CA GLU A 252 16.02 19.56 -17.08
C GLU A 252 15.37 18.25 -16.60
N LYS A 253 14.77 18.25 -15.40
CA LYS A 253 14.02 17.13 -14.88
C LYS A 253 12.63 17.61 -14.50
N SER A 254 11.73 17.43 -15.48
CA SER A 254 10.27 17.57 -15.44
C SER A 254 9.70 18.80 -14.72
N ASN A 255 9.28 19.81 -15.50
CA ASN A 255 8.49 20.95 -15.04
C ASN A 255 7.00 20.62 -14.80
N LEU A 256 6.67 19.43 -14.29
CA LEU A 256 5.26 19.07 -14.02
C LEU A 256 4.76 19.87 -12.81
N LYS A 257 4.03 20.96 -13.08
CA LYS A 257 3.51 21.88 -12.05
C LYS A 257 2.10 21.52 -11.57
N GLU A 258 1.31 20.87 -12.42
CA GLU A 258 -0.09 20.54 -12.15
C GLU A 258 -0.47 19.25 -12.85
N VAL A 259 -1.33 18.45 -12.20
CA VAL A 259 -1.99 17.30 -12.81
C VAL A 259 -3.48 17.58 -12.94
N GLN A 260 -4.04 17.13 -14.06
CA GLN A 260 -5.48 17.16 -14.30
C GLN A 260 -6.05 15.79 -13.94
N TRP A 261 -7.01 15.77 -13.03
CA TRP A 261 -7.71 14.58 -12.60
C TRP A 261 -9.22 14.78 -12.77
N ARG A 262 -9.76 14.27 -13.88
CA ARG A 262 -11.18 14.46 -14.25
C ARG A 262 -11.50 15.97 -14.28
N ARG A 263 -12.47 16.42 -13.47
CA ARG A 263 -12.86 17.83 -13.31
C ARG A 263 -11.98 18.63 -12.35
N PHE A 264 -11.02 17.98 -11.69
CA PHE A 264 -10.18 18.58 -10.67
C PHE A 264 -8.78 18.83 -11.22
N SER A 265 -8.14 19.87 -10.69
CA SER A 265 -6.73 20.15 -10.97
C SER A 265 -5.97 20.22 -9.65
N ALA A 266 -4.78 19.61 -9.60
CA ALA A 266 -3.99 19.53 -8.39
C ALA A 266 -2.54 19.95 -8.66
N LYS A 267 -2.06 20.89 -7.85
CA LYS A 267 -0.69 21.42 -7.95
C LYS A 267 0.30 20.43 -7.37
N VAL A 268 1.37 20.16 -8.11
CA VAL A 268 2.47 19.31 -7.65
C VAL A 268 3.51 20.20 -6.98
N ARG A 269 3.58 20.12 -5.65
CA ARG A 269 4.47 20.96 -4.82
C ARG A 269 5.81 20.31 -4.50
N ASP A 270 5.96 19.02 -4.74
CA ASP A 270 7.22 18.31 -4.52
C ASP A 270 7.86 17.94 -5.86
N SER A 271 9.09 18.44 -6.06
CA SER A 271 9.89 18.13 -7.23
C SER A 271 10.19 16.65 -7.39
N LYS A 272 10.34 15.90 -6.27
CA LYS A 272 10.61 14.47 -6.37
C LYS A 272 9.38 13.71 -6.84
N VAL A 273 8.21 14.09 -6.32
CA VAL A 273 6.91 13.56 -6.77
C VAL A 273 6.67 13.93 -8.24
N ALA A 274 6.98 15.16 -8.66
CA ALA A 274 6.87 15.60 -10.06
C ALA A 274 7.75 14.75 -11.00
N GLU A 275 9.02 14.50 -10.62
CA GLU A 275 9.93 13.65 -11.37
C GLU A 275 9.39 12.22 -11.49
N LEU A 276 8.97 11.62 -10.37
CA LEU A 276 8.47 10.25 -10.35
C LEU A 276 7.17 10.08 -11.18
N ILE A 277 6.26 11.05 -11.12
CA ILE A 277 5.05 11.04 -11.96
C ILE A 277 5.44 11.15 -13.44
N SER A 278 6.35 12.05 -13.79
CA SER A 278 6.81 12.21 -15.18
C SER A 278 7.53 10.97 -15.70
N GLU A 279 8.37 10.33 -14.89
CA GLU A 279 9.04 9.07 -15.25
C GLU A 279 8.01 7.95 -15.43
N ALA A 280 7.00 7.86 -14.55
CA ALA A 280 5.96 6.84 -14.64
C ALA A 280 5.07 7.01 -15.87
N THR A 281 4.73 8.25 -16.25
CA THR A 281 3.88 8.53 -17.43
C THR A 281 4.62 8.28 -18.74
N GLN A 282 5.93 8.52 -18.80
CA GLN A 282 6.76 8.26 -19.98
C GLN A 282 6.94 6.76 -20.28
N ILE A 283 6.77 5.89 -19.29
CA ILE A 283 6.83 4.44 -19.50
C ILE A 283 5.53 3.98 -20.16
N GLU A 284 5.59 3.67 -21.46
CA GLU A 284 4.53 2.95 -22.18
C GLU A 284 4.85 1.45 -22.21
N PRO A 285 4.19 0.62 -21.37
CA PRO A 285 4.55 -0.77 -21.24
C PRO A 285 4.12 -1.58 -22.48
N THR A 286 5.09 -2.23 -23.12
CA THR A 286 4.88 -3.21 -24.20
C THR A 286 5.04 -4.64 -23.71
N ASP A 287 5.81 -4.84 -22.64
CA ASP A 287 6.04 -6.15 -22.01
C ASP A 287 5.70 -6.13 -20.50
N LEU A 288 5.42 -7.31 -19.94
CA LEU A 288 5.05 -7.49 -18.53
C LEU A 288 6.10 -6.95 -17.55
N ALA A 289 7.39 -6.99 -17.92
CA ALA A 289 8.47 -6.46 -17.08
C ALA A 289 8.44 -4.93 -16.95
N GLN A 290 7.99 -4.21 -17.98
CA GLN A 290 7.92 -2.75 -17.97
C GLN A 290 6.80 -2.23 -17.05
N PHE A 291 5.75 -3.03 -16.83
CA PHE A 291 4.71 -2.71 -15.84
C PHE A 291 5.28 -2.68 -14.41
N SER A 292 6.22 -3.55 -14.07
CA SER A 292 6.87 -3.55 -12.75
C SER A 292 7.64 -2.25 -12.49
N ASN A 293 8.39 -1.78 -13.49
CA ASN A 293 9.12 -0.50 -13.39
C ASN A 293 8.16 0.68 -13.25
N LYS A 294 7.10 0.72 -14.06
CA LYS A 294 6.08 1.78 -13.98
C LYS A 294 5.37 1.80 -12.63
N LEU A 295 5.03 0.63 -12.09
CA LEU A 295 4.38 0.49 -10.80
C LEU A 295 5.30 0.91 -9.64
N ALA A 296 6.58 0.55 -9.71
CA ALA A 296 7.57 0.99 -8.71
C ALA A 296 7.65 2.53 -8.65
N LYS A 297 7.63 3.22 -9.80
CA LYS A 297 7.62 4.68 -9.86
C LYS A 297 6.36 5.30 -9.27
N TRP A 298 5.19 4.73 -9.55
CA TRP A 298 3.94 5.18 -8.93
C TRP A 298 3.93 4.94 -7.41
N GLN A 299 4.49 3.83 -6.94
CA GLN A 299 4.59 3.53 -5.52
C GLN A 299 5.56 4.48 -4.79
N GLU A 300 6.75 4.71 -5.35
CA GLU A 300 7.69 5.71 -4.85
C GLU A 300 7.06 7.11 -4.79
N ALA A 301 6.26 7.48 -5.80
CA ALA A 301 5.55 8.76 -5.82
C ALA A 301 4.48 8.83 -4.73
N ALA A 302 3.72 7.76 -4.52
CA ALA A 302 2.69 7.68 -3.50
C ALA A 302 3.28 7.78 -2.09
N ASP A 303 4.38 7.08 -1.84
CA ASP A 303 5.07 7.09 -0.54
C ASP A 303 5.68 8.46 -0.25
N ALA A 304 6.40 9.06 -1.22
CA ALA A 304 6.97 10.40 -1.09
C ALA A 304 5.89 11.45 -0.82
N HIS A 305 4.78 11.43 -1.58
CA HIS A 305 3.68 12.38 -1.39
C HIS A 305 2.92 12.17 -0.08
N SER A 306 2.78 10.91 0.38
CA SER A 306 2.17 10.62 1.69
C SER A 306 3.03 11.13 2.85
N VAL A 307 4.35 11.03 2.75
CA VAL A 307 5.29 11.62 3.71
C VAL A 307 5.17 13.15 3.71
N PHE A 308 5.06 13.77 2.54
CA PHE A 308 4.85 15.20 2.41
C PHE A 308 3.54 15.66 3.08
N ILE A 309 2.42 14.98 2.84
CA ILE A 309 1.13 15.25 3.51
C ILE A 309 1.28 15.12 5.03
N ALA A 310 1.91 14.05 5.50
CA ALA A 310 2.09 13.82 6.94
C ALA A 310 3.00 14.87 7.60
N GLN A 311 3.95 15.46 6.87
CA GLN A 311 4.76 16.58 7.35
C GLN A 311 3.95 17.87 7.39
N LYS A 312 3.17 18.17 6.36
CA LYS A 312 2.26 19.32 6.30
C LYS A 312 1.27 19.33 7.46
N GLU A 313 0.64 18.18 7.74
CA GLU A 313 -0.30 18.03 8.87
C GLU A 313 0.35 18.23 10.24
N ARG A 314 1.68 18.08 10.36
CA ARG A 314 2.38 18.39 11.61
C ARG A 314 2.49 19.89 11.84
N ASP A 315 2.66 20.67 10.78
CA ASP A 315 3.10 22.06 10.88
C ASP A 315 1.95 23.08 10.82
N ASP A 316 0.84 22.75 10.16
CA ASP A 316 -0.34 23.62 10.05
C ASP A 316 -1.40 23.35 11.15
N GLU A 317 -1.75 24.38 11.95
CA GLU A 317 -2.83 24.35 12.97
C GLU A 317 -4.22 24.71 12.40
N ASP A 318 -4.32 25.08 11.12
CA ASP A 318 -5.57 25.52 10.48
C ASP A 318 -6.21 24.37 9.67
N GLU A 319 -7.53 24.22 9.75
CA GLU A 319 -8.35 23.21 9.05
C GLU A 319 -8.40 23.38 7.52
N ASP A 320 -7.85 24.47 6.97
CA ASP A 320 -8.08 24.85 5.59
C ASP A 320 -6.98 24.34 4.62
N VAL A 321 -7.40 23.37 3.82
CA VAL A 321 -6.94 23.02 2.46
C VAL A 321 -5.69 22.14 2.33
N GLY A 322 -5.90 20.84 2.56
CA GLY A 322 -5.15 19.73 1.97
C GLY A 322 -5.80 19.14 0.71
N GLU A 323 -6.82 19.79 0.15
CA GLU A 323 -7.63 19.25 -0.95
C GLU A 323 -6.78 18.90 -2.18
N ASP A 324 -5.95 19.84 -2.65
CA ASP A 324 -5.00 19.60 -3.76
C ASP A 324 -4.12 18.37 -3.49
N ASP A 325 -3.63 18.20 -2.25
CA ASP A 325 -2.70 17.13 -1.91
C ASP A 325 -3.44 15.78 -1.88
N GLN A 326 -4.70 15.75 -1.43
CA GLN A 326 -5.55 14.55 -1.47
C GLN A 326 -5.98 14.19 -2.89
N ILE A 327 -6.26 15.18 -3.74
CA ILE A 327 -6.53 14.97 -5.17
C ILE A 327 -5.30 14.40 -5.85
N LEU A 328 -4.11 14.95 -5.59
CA LEU A 328 -2.85 14.44 -6.15
C LEU A 328 -2.56 13.00 -5.68
N LEU A 329 -2.78 12.69 -4.39
CA LEU A 329 -2.65 11.33 -3.89
C LEU A 329 -3.61 10.36 -4.56
N THR A 330 -4.85 10.78 -4.77
CA THR A 330 -5.88 10.01 -5.48
C THR A 330 -5.46 9.75 -6.94
N TYR A 331 -4.97 10.78 -7.63
CA TYR A 331 -4.44 10.67 -8.99
C TYR A 331 -3.30 9.64 -9.08
N ILE A 332 -2.32 9.69 -8.16
CA ILE A 332 -1.19 8.76 -8.11
C ILE A 332 -1.68 7.33 -7.89
N LYS A 333 -2.55 7.12 -6.87
CA LYS A 333 -3.09 5.79 -6.55
C LYS A 333 -3.93 5.23 -7.69
N TYR A 334 -4.79 6.04 -8.30
CA TYR A 334 -5.60 5.66 -9.45
C TYR A 334 -4.73 5.10 -10.58
N ASN A 335 -3.66 5.83 -10.95
CA ASN A 335 -2.75 5.38 -12.01
C ASN A 335 -1.95 4.13 -11.62
N SER A 336 -1.61 3.96 -10.34
CA SER A 336 -0.97 2.75 -9.81
C SER A 336 -1.87 1.52 -9.94
N HIS A 337 -3.12 1.61 -9.48
CA HIS A 337 -4.10 0.52 -9.61
C HIS A 337 -4.39 0.21 -11.07
N PHE A 338 -4.57 1.23 -11.93
CA PHE A 338 -4.79 1.00 -13.37
C PHE A 338 -3.60 0.39 -14.08
N THR A 339 -2.37 0.71 -13.69
CA THR A 339 -1.16 0.03 -14.21
C THR A 339 -1.20 -1.46 -13.90
N THR A 340 -1.68 -1.83 -12.70
CA THR A 340 -1.87 -3.24 -12.30
C THR A 340 -2.99 -3.92 -13.08
N ILE A 341 -4.14 -3.24 -13.21
CA ILE A 341 -5.30 -3.76 -13.95
C ILE A 341 -4.95 -3.98 -15.43
N GLN A 342 -4.22 -3.06 -16.08
CA GLN A 342 -3.78 -3.21 -17.46
C GLN A 342 -2.88 -4.43 -17.66
N ARG A 343 -1.92 -4.64 -16.74
CA ARG A 343 -1.05 -5.83 -16.75
C ARG A 343 -1.88 -7.11 -16.69
N ASP A 344 -2.84 -7.16 -15.76
CA ASP A 344 -3.66 -8.34 -15.53
C ASP A 344 -4.72 -8.55 -16.63
N ASP A 345 -5.22 -7.49 -17.28
CA ASP A 345 -6.05 -7.60 -18.50
C ASP A 345 -5.27 -8.32 -19.61
N ILE A 346 -4.01 -7.95 -19.87
CA ILE A 346 -3.19 -8.64 -20.88
C ILE A 346 -3.06 -10.13 -20.57
N VAL A 347 -2.85 -10.48 -19.30
CA VAL A 347 -2.79 -11.89 -18.86
C VAL A 347 -4.14 -12.58 -19.05
N PHE A 348 -5.23 -11.91 -18.67
CA PHE A 348 -6.59 -12.40 -18.85
C PHE A 348 -6.91 -12.66 -20.33
N GLN A 349 -6.63 -11.71 -21.24
CA GLN A 349 -6.84 -11.89 -22.67
C GLN A 349 -6.05 -13.10 -23.23
N LYS A 350 -4.81 -13.29 -22.78
CA LYS A 350 -4.00 -14.47 -23.16
C LYS A 350 -4.64 -15.77 -22.66
N LEU A 351 -5.10 -15.80 -21.41
CA LEU A 351 -5.77 -16.97 -20.83
C LEU A 351 -7.11 -17.24 -21.53
N TRP A 352 -7.87 -16.21 -21.85
CA TRP A 352 -9.14 -16.31 -22.57
C TRP A 352 -8.97 -16.83 -24.00
N ALA A 353 -7.95 -16.35 -24.72
CA ALA A 353 -7.61 -16.89 -26.03
C ALA A 353 -7.20 -18.37 -25.96
N GLN A 354 -6.48 -18.78 -24.92
CA GLN A 354 -6.15 -20.19 -24.67
C GLN A 354 -7.38 -21.03 -24.34
N TRP A 355 -8.31 -20.48 -23.54
CA TRP A 355 -9.58 -21.11 -23.20
C TRP A 355 -10.43 -21.37 -24.44
N SER A 356 -10.58 -20.36 -25.30
CA SER A 356 -11.34 -20.46 -26.55
C SER A 356 -10.79 -21.54 -27.49
N LYS A 357 -9.46 -21.74 -27.50
CA LYS A 357 -8.78 -22.80 -28.28
C LYS A 357 -8.80 -24.18 -27.60
N SER A 358 -9.30 -24.29 -26.37
CA SER A 358 -9.23 -25.52 -25.55
C SER A 358 -10.41 -26.48 -25.74
N ALA A 359 -11.33 -26.21 -26.67
CA ALA A 359 -12.58 -26.95 -26.87
C ALA A 359 -12.41 -28.48 -26.90
N ASN A 360 -11.33 -29.00 -27.50
CA ASN A 360 -11.08 -30.45 -27.67
C ASN A 360 -10.06 -31.05 -26.69
N LYS A 361 -9.65 -30.32 -25.65
CA LYS A 361 -8.62 -30.80 -24.70
C LYS A 361 -9.22 -31.56 -23.51
N SER A 362 -8.38 -32.35 -22.84
CA SER A 362 -8.74 -33.13 -21.63
C SER A 362 -9.40 -32.26 -20.55
N LYS A 363 -10.39 -32.84 -19.85
CA LYS A 363 -11.16 -32.21 -18.77
C LYS A 363 -10.28 -31.58 -17.69
N ASN A 364 -9.16 -32.24 -17.34
CA ASN A 364 -8.24 -31.74 -16.32
C ASN A 364 -7.58 -30.42 -16.76
N LEU A 365 -7.21 -30.32 -18.05
CA LEU A 365 -6.60 -29.10 -18.57
C LEU A 365 -7.60 -27.93 -18.63
N LYS A 366 -8.85 -28.21 -19.00
CA LYS A 366 -9.92 -27.19 -18.91
C LYS A 366 -10.11 -26.73 -17.47
N LEU A 367 -10.17 -27.64 -16.49
CA LEU A 367 -10.31 -27.26 -15.09
C LEU A 367 -9.13 -26.41 -14.58
N THR A 368 -7.90 -26.73 -14.98
CA THR A 368 -6.73 -25.90 -14.62
C THR A 368 -6.84 -24.49 -15.22
N LYS A 369 -7.26 -24.38 -16.48
CA LYS A 369 -7.44 -23.08 -17.15
C LYS A 369 -8.57 -22.26 -16.54
N PHE A 370 -9.66 -22.92 -16.14
CA PHE A 370 -10.73 -22.28 -15.39
C PHE A 370 -10.21 -21.66 -14.10
N LYS A 371 -9.44 -22.40 -13.30
CA LYS A 371 -8.87 -21.88 -12.04
C LYS A 371 -7.90 -20.72 -12.25
N GLU A 372 -7.10 -20.77 -13.33
CA GLU A 372 -6.22 -19.66 -13.70
C GLU A 372 -7.02 -18.40 -14.06
N ILE A 373 -8.10 -18.55 -14.83
CA ILE A 373 -9.01 -17.45 -15.20
C ILE A 373 -9.78 -16.94 -13.98
N GLU A 374 -10.29 -17.82 -13.14
CA GLU A 374 -10.97 -17.48 -11.89
C GLU A 374 -10.08 -16.63 -10.99
N ARG A 375 -8.81 -17.02 -10.82
CA ARG A 375 -7.85 -16.26 -10.03
C ARG A 375 -7.58 -14.87 -10.61
N ILE A 376 -7.34 -14.75 -11.92
CA ILE A 376 -7.05 -13.44 -12.53
C ILE A 376 -8.29 -12.53 -12.51
N VAL A 377 -9.49 -13.08 -12.74
CA VAL A 377 -10.75 -12.34 -12.67
C VAL A 377 -11.03 -11.86 -11.25
N HIS A 378 -10.76 -12.70 -10.23
CA HIS A 378 -10.87 -12.29 -8.84
C HIS A 378 -9.91 -11.14 -8.51
N ASN A 379 -8.65 -11.23 -8.93
CA ASN A 379 -7.69 -10.15 -8.74
C ASN A 379 -8.15 -8.85 -9.44
N LEU A 380 -8.58 -8.93 -10.69
CA LEU A 380 -9.10 -7.78 -11.45
C LEU A 380 -10.31 -7.15 -10.76
N ALA A 381 -11.24 -7.95 -10.25
CA ALA A 381 -12.39 -7.45 -9.51
C ALA A 381 -11.97 -6.74 -8.21
N THR A 382 -11.00 -7.30 -7.47
CA THR A 382 -10.45 -6.67 -6.27
C THR A 382 -9.79 -5.33 -6.59
N TYR A 383 -8.95 -5.25 -7.63
CA TYR A 383 -8.30 -3.99 -8.01
C TYR A 383 -9.31 -2.95 -8.53
N LEU A 384 -10.34 -3.36 -9.27
CA LEU A 384 -11.43 -2.45 -9.67
C LEU A 384 -12.20 -1.94 -8.46
N GLN A 385 -12.41 -2.77 -7.43
CA GLN A 385 -13.01 -2.34 -6.16
C GLN A 385 -12.13 -1.33 -5.43
N GLU A 386 -10.82 -1.57 -5.33
CA GLU A 386 -9.87 -0.62 -4.73
C GLU A 386 -9.92 0.75 -5.43
N VAL A 387 -10.08 0.77 -6.76
CA VAL A 387 -10.28 2.01 -7.52
C VAL A 387 -11.62 2.68 -7.17
N MET A 388 -12.72 1.92 -7.07
CA MET A 388 -14.03 2.44 -6.69
C MET A 388 -14.03 3.06 -5.28
N ASP A 389 -13.20 2.52 -4.38
CA ASP A 389 -13.06 2.98 -3.00
C ASP A 389 -12.17 4.23 -2.85
N LEU A 390 -11.51 4.69 -3.93
CA LEU A 390 -10.68 5.90 -3.89
C LEU A 390 -11.52 7.16 -3.63
N PRO A 391 -10.98 8.15 -2.88
CA PRO A 391 -11.67 9.41 -2.64
C PRO A 391 -12.07 10.11 -3.94
N GLY A 392 -13.29 10.61 -4.03
CA GLY A 392 -13.80 11.30 -5.21
C GLY A 392 -14.27 10.39 -6.37
N VAL A 393 -13.85 9.12 -6.42
CA VAL A 393 -14.32 8.17 -7.46
C VAL A 393 -15.77 7.78 -7.25
N TYR A 394 -16.17 7.50 -5.99
CA TYR A 394 -17.56 7.20 -5.64
C TYR A 394 -18.56 8.33 -5.95
N SER A 395 -18.06 9.55 -6.16
CA SER A 395 -18.88 10.73 -6.50
C SER A 395 -19.01 11.00 -8.00
N ASP A 396 -18.28 10.24 -8.83
CA ASP A 396 -18.35 10.29 -10.30
C ASP A 396 -19.18 9.09 -10.78
N ASP A 397 -20.49 9.31 -10.94
CA ASP A 397 -21.43 8.27 -11.34
C ASP A 397 -21.06 7.60 -12.67
N ALA A 398 -20.51 8.36 -13.62
CA ALA A 398 -20.11 7.86 -14.93
C ALA A 398 -18.90 6.94 -14.84
N LEU A 399 -17.85 7.35 -14.10
CA LEU A 399 -16.68 6.50 -13.84
C LEU A 399 -17.09 5.24 -13.07
N MET A 400 -17.94 5.38 -12.05
CA MET A 400 -18.36 4.26 -11.21
C MET A 400 -19.19 3.24 -12.00
N ALA A 401 -20.08 3.69 -12.89
CA ALA A 401 -20.80 2.84 -13.83
C ALA A 401 -19.85 2.10 -14.79
N ASN A 402 -18.82 2.78 -15.33
CA ASN A 402 -17.82 2.16 -16.20
C ASN A 402 -16.97 1.10 -15.48
N LEU A 403 -16.59 1.35 -14.21
CA LEU A 403 -15.85 0.39 -13.37
C LEU A 403 -16.70 -0.83 -13.00
N LYS A 404 -17.99 -0.62 -12.71
CA LYS A 404 -18.96 -1.71 -12.49
C LYS A 404 -19.13 -2.55 -13.75
N LEU A 405 -19.31 -1.93 -14.91
CA LEU A 405 -19.40 -2.65 -16.18
C LEU A 405 -18.12 -3.45 -16.47
N ALA A 406 -16.93 -2.89 -16.20
CA ALA A 406 -15.67 -3.63 -16.33
C ALA A 406 -15.61 -4.85 -15.39
N THR A 407 -16.09 -4.69 -14.15
CA THR A 407 -16.18 -5.79 -13.18
C THR A 407 -17.12 -6.88 -13.68
N THR A 408 -18.32 -6.50 -14.13
CA THR A 408 -19.30 -7.40 -14.74
C THR A 408 -18.74 -8.10 -15.97
N TYR A 409 -18.02 -7.39 -16.84
CA TYR A 409 -17.39 -7.94 -18.04
C TYR A 409 -16.46 -9.11 -17.70
N TYR A 410 -15.54 -8.96 -16.74
CA TYR A 410 -14.64 -10.05 -16.34
C TYR A 410 -15.37 -11.21 -15.65
N GLN A 411 -16.35 -10.91 -14.80
CA GLN A 411 -17.16 -11.93 -14.11
C GLN A 411 -17.97 -12.78 -15.09
N LEU A 412 -18.54 -12.18 -16.14
CA LEU A 412 -19.32 -12.89 -17.15
C LEU A 412 -18.48 -13.83 -18.00
N HIS A 413 -17.20 -13.53 -18.23
CA HIS A 413 -16.28 -14.48 -18.85
C HIS A 413 -16.08 -15.74 -18.00
N LEU A 414 -16.19 -15.63 -16.68
CA LEU A 414 -16.13 -16.78 -15.78
C LEU A 414 -17.46 -17.56 -15.79
N THR A 415 -18.59 -16.88 -15.57
CA THR A 415 -19.90 -17.52 -15.41
C THR A 415 -20.47 -18.00 -16.75
N ALA A 416 -20.68 -17.10 -17.70
CA ALA A 416 -21.20 -17.44 -19.02
C ALA A 416 -20.12 -18.03 -19.93
N GLY A 417 -18.89 -17.51 -19.88
CA GLY A 417 -17.80 -17.97 -20.74
C GLY A 417 -17.23 -19.35 -20.39
N CYS A 418 -17.04 -19.64 -19.11
CA CYS A 418 -16.44 -20.90 -18.68
C CYS A 418 -17.44 -21.86 -18.02
N LEU A 419 -18.12 -21.42 -16.96
CA LEU A 419 -18.96 -22.29 -16.13
C LEU A 419 -20.14 -22.88 -16.91
N ALA A 420 -20.83 -22.06 -17.72
CA ALA A 420 -21.93 -22.53 -18.56
C ALA A 420 -21.48 -23.61 -19.56
N SER A 421 -20.30 -23.47 -20.14
CA SER A 421 -19.72 -24.50 -21.02
C SER A 421 -19.46 -25.84 -20.30
N PHE A 422 -19.13 -25.82 -19.00
CA PHE A 422 -18.98 -27.04 -18.21
C PHE A 422 -20.32 -27.74 -17.98
N TYR A 423 -21.38 -26.99 -17.66
CA TYR A 423 -22.72 -27.55 -17.52
C TYR A 423 -23.21 -28.13 -18.86
N GLN A 424 -22.99 -27.42 -19.96
CA GLN A 424 -23.29 -27.89 -21.31
C GLN A 424 -22.55 -29.21 -21.63
N SER A 425 -21.25 -29.32 -21.28
CA SER A 425 -20.47 -30.56 -21.49
C SER A 425 -20.97 -31.76 -20.68
N LYS A 426 -21.76 -31.53 -19.63
CA LYS A 426 -22.38 -32.55 -18.79
C LYS A 426 -23.85 -32.80 -19.14
N GLN A 427 -24.33 -32.29 -20.29
CA GLN A 427 -25.75 -32.38 -20.71
C GLN A 427 -26.72 -31.71 -19.72
N LYS A 428 -26.22 -30.79 -18.90
CA LYS A 428 -27.03 -30.00 -17.96
C LYS A 428 -27.47 -28.70 -18.62
N TYR A 429 -28.33 -28.83 -19.63
CA TYR A 429 -28.69 -27.71 -20.50
C TYR A 429 -29.52 -26.64 -19.81
N LEU A 430 -30.37 -27.00 -18.83
CA LEU A 430 -31.16 -26.04 -18.06
C LEU A 430 -30.24 -25.11 -17.25
N GLU A 431 -29.29 -25.67 -16.51
CA GLU A 431 -28.34 -24.89 -15.73
C GLU A 431 -27.44 -24.03 -16.62
N ALA A 432 -26.98 -24.56 -17.76
CA ALA A 432 -26.21 -23.77 -18.73
C ALA A 432 -27.05 -22.61 -19.30
N LEU A 433 -28.31 -22.86 -19.65
CA LEU A 433 -29.24 -21.87 -20.17
C LEU A 433 -29.51 -20.76 -19.15
N ALA A 434 -29.71 -21.12 -17.88
CA ALA A 434 -29.91 -20.16 -16.81
C ALA A 434 -28.71 -19.20 -16.68
N LEU A 435 -27.48 -19.71 -16.76
CA LEU A 435 -26.27 -18.88 -16.70
C LEU A 435 -26.13 -17.93 -17.89
N TYR A 436 -26.49 -18.34 -19.11
CA TYR A 436 -26.43 -17.45 -20.28
C TYR A 436 -27.53 -16.38 -20.25
N ILE A 437 -28.76 -16.72 -19.85
CA ILE A 437 -29.87 -15.76 -19.75
C ILE A 437 -29.60 -14.74 -18.64
N ASP A 438 -29.16 -15.22 -17.48
CA ASP A 438 -28.76 -14.34 -16.37
C ASP A 438 -27.62 -13.42 -16.81
N GLY A 439 -26.56 -13.99 -17.40
CA GLY A 439 -25.42 -13.22 -17.87
C GLY A 439 -25.76 -12.17 -18.92
N HIS A 440 -26.67 -12.46 -19.86
CA HIS A 440 -27.18 -11.47 -20.82
C HIS A 440 -27.91 -10.32 -20.12
N LYS A 441 -28.82 -10.63 -19.18
CA LYS A 441 -29.57 -9.61 -18.43
C LYS A 441 -28.63 -8.74 -17.59
N THR A 442 -27.67 -9.35 -16.90
CA THR A 442 -26.68 -8.61 -16.11
C THR A 442 -25.84 -7.69 -16.99
N LEU A 443 -25.42 -8.15 -18.17
CA LEU A 443 -24.68 -7.33 -19.13
C LEU A 443 -25.52 -6.16 -19.65
N GLU A 444 -26.77 -6.41 -20.02
CA GLU A 444 -27.69 -5.40 -20.54
C GLU A 444 -27.96 -4.29 -19.52
N VAL A 445 -28.20 -4.65 -18.26
CA VAL A 445 -28.38 -3.67 -17.17
C VAL A 445 -27.11 -2.87 -16.95
N ALA A 446 -25.95 -3.52 -16.81
CA ALA A 446 -24.69 -2.83 -16.56
C ALA A 446 -24.26 -1.95 -17.75
N ALA A 447 -24.52 -2.37 -18.98
CA ALA A 447 -24.22 -1.61 -20.20
C ALA A 447 -25.17 -0.42 -20.38
N GLY A 448 -26.43 -0.53 -19.94
CA GLY A 448 -27.39 0.57 -19.98
C GLY A 448 -27.08 1.71 -19.01
N GLU A 449 -26.43 1.42 -17.89
CA GLU A 449 -25.99 2.43 -16.91
C GLU A 449 -24.65 3.10 -17.28
N ALA A 450 -23.80 2.40 -18.03
CA ALA A 450 -22.45 2.86 -18.34
C ALA A 450 -22.39 3.87 -19.49
N VAL A 451 -21.51 4.87 -19.36
CA VAL A 451 -21.24 5.88 -20.39
C VAL A 451 -19.81 5.67 -20.89
N LEU A 452 -19.65 4.78 -21.87
CA LEU A 452 -18.35 4.42 -22.47
C LEU A 452 -17.73 5.51 -23.38
N GLN A 453 -18.16 6.78 -23.26
CA GLN A 453 -17.61 7.89 -24.04
C GLN A 453 -16.19 8.27 -23.59
N GLU A 454 -15.90 8.13 -22.29
CA GLU A 454 -14.54 8.29 -21.75
C GLU A 454 -13.91 6.90 -21.54
N PRO A 455 -12.88 6.52 -22.31
CA PRO A 455 -12.26 5.22 -22.19
C PRO A 455 -11.53 5.07 -20.85
N LEU A 456 -11.67 3.90 -20.22
CA LEU A 456 -10.84 3.53 -19.08
C LEU A 456 -9.36 3.38 -19.52
N PRO A 457 -8.39 3.73 -18.65
CA PRO A 457 -6.97 3.64 -19.00
C PRO A 457 -6.59 2.29 -19.58
N GLY A 458 -5.86 2.32 -20.70
CA GLY A 458 -5.36 1.11 -21.38
C GLY A 458 -6.44 0.35 -22.16
N ASN A 459 -7.62 0.95 -22.37
CA ASN A 459 -8.71 0.37 -23.17
C ASN A 459 -9.08 -1.06 -22.70
N ILE A 460 -9.01 -1.28 -21.39
CA ILE A 460 -9.34 -2.58 -20.77
C ILE A 460 -10.78 -2.99 -21.10
N LEU A 461 -11.65 -2.00 -21.28
CA LEU A 461 -13.03 -2.15 -21.71
C LEU A 461 -13.29 -1.16 -22.86
N THR A 462 -13.87 -1.66 -23.94
CA THR A 462 -14.32 -0.86 -25.09
C THR A 462 -15.72 -1.31 -25.50
N PRO A 463 -16.51 -0.46 -26.18
CA PRO A 463 -17.82 -0.86 -26.71
C PRO A 463 -17.76 -2.12 -27.57
N GLU A 464 -16.67 -2.28 -28.34
CA GLU A 464 -16.42 -3.47 -29.17
C GLU A 464 -16.23 -4.74 -28.33
N LYS A 465 -15.47 -4.68 -27.23
CA LYS A 465 -15.29 -5.81 -26.32
C LYS A 465 -16.62 -6.22 -25.66
N VAL A 466 -17.43 -5.25 -25.26
CA VAL A 466 -18.75 -5.48 -24.65
C VAL A 466 -19.69 -6.15 -25.67
N ALA A 467 -19.77 -5.62 -26.88
CA ALA A 467 -20.58 -6.20 -27.96
C ALA A 467 -20.13 -7.61 -28.32
N ALA A 468 -18.82 -7.87 -28.39
CA ALA A 468 -18.28 -9.20 -28.66
C ALA A 468 -18.66 -10.23 -27.58
N LEU A 469 -18.67 -9.82 -26.30
CA LEU A 469 -19.14 -10.66 -25.20
C LEU A 469 -20.65 -10.92 -25.29
N GLU A 470 -21.44 -9.89 -25.59
CA GLU A 470 -22.89 -10.01 -25.77
C GLU A 470 -23.24 -10.99 -26.91
N ASP A 471 -22.58 -10.86 -28.05
CA ASP A 471 -22.73 -11.76 -29.19
C ASP A 471 -22.31 -13.19 -28.84
N PHE A 472 -21.19 -13.36 -28.13
CA PHE A 472 -20.76 -14.67 -27.64
C PHE A 472 -21.82 -15.33 -26.75
N ILE A 473 -22.42 -14.58 -25.82
CA ILE A 473 -23.48 -15.08 -24.92
C ILE A 473 -24.72 -15.45 -25.73
N LYS A 474 -25.15 -14.60 -26.67
CA LYS A 474 -26.33 -14.86 -27.54
C LYS A 474 -26.14 -16.09 -28.42
N VAL A 475 -24.97 -16.24 -29.04
CA VAL A 475 -24.65 -17.41 -29.88
C VAL A 475 -24.64 -18.68 -29.03
N SER A 476 -23.99 -18.64 -27.86
CA SER A 476 -23.91 -19.80 -26.96
C SER A 476 -25.26 -20.20 -26.38
N TRP A 477 -26.09 -19.22 -26.03
CA TRP A 477 -27.48 -19.41 -25.61
C TRP A 477 -28.28 -20.17 -26.68
N ARG A 478 -28.29 -19.67 -27.93
CA ARG A 478 -28.98 -20.34 -29.05
C ARG A 478 -28.43 -21.75 -29.28
N GLY A 479 -27.12 -21.92 -29.15
CA GLY A 479 -26.44 -23.21 -29.24
C GLY A 479 -26.97 -24.22 -28.20
N VAL A 480 -27.11 -23.82 -26.94
CA VAL A 480 -27.67 -24.68 -25.88
C VAL A 480 -29.12 -25.07 -26.16
N ILE A 481 -29.96 -24.13 -26.65
CA ILE A 481 -31.34 -24.44 -27.05
C ILE A 481 -31.35 -25.52 -28.14
N SER A 482 -30.54 -25.34 -29.19
CA SER A 482 -30.48 -26.29 -30.30
C SER A 482 -30.00 -27.67 -29.86
N LEU A 483 -29.06 -27.76 -28.92
CA LEU A 483 -28.58 -29.03 -28.36
C LEU A 483 -29.63 -29.71 -27.49
N ALA A 484 -30.37 -28.95 -26.69
CA ALA A 484 -31.45 -29.47 -25.86
C ALA A 484 -32.62 -30.00 -26.71
N GLU A 485 -32.97 -29.28 -27.79
CA GLU A 485 -33.98 -29.73 -28.76
C GLU A 485 -33.51 -30.98 -29.52
N TYR A 486 -32.26 -30.99 -29.98
CA TYR A 486 -31.67 -32.16 -30.62
C TYR A 486 -31.65 -33.36 -29.69
N GLU A 487 -31.24 -33.21 -28.42
CA GLU A 487 -31.25 -34.32 -27.46
C GLU A 487 -32.66 -34.83 -27.22
N LYS A 488 -33.66 -33.94 -27.13
CA LYS A 488 -35.07 -34.32 -27.01
C LYS A 488 -35.58 -35.14 -28.22
N ILE A 489 -35.06 -34.86 -29.42
CA ILE A 489 -35.41 -35.56 -30.66
C ILE A 489 -34.59 -36.86 -30.82
N ALA A 490 -33.30 -36.82 -30.56
CA ALA A 490 -32.33 -37.92 -30.69
C ALA A 490 -32.46 -38.96 -29.56
N SER A 491 -32.98 -38.54 -28.41
CA SER A 491 -33.48 -39.42 -27.35
C SER A 491 -35.02 -39.40 -27.41
N PRO A 492 -35.65 -40.02 -28.42
CA PRO A 492 -37.10 -40.18 -28.42
C PRO A 492 -37.42 -40.96 -27.16
N GLY A 493 -38.14 -40.31 -26.23
CA GLY A 493 -38.25 -40.73 -24.84
C GLY A 493 -38.11 -42.24 -24.65
N GLY A 494 -36.98 -42.66 -24.09
CA GLY A 494 -36.93 -43.89 -23.34
C GLY A 494 -37.87 -43.72 -22.16
N LYS A 495 -39.18 -43.83 -22.40
CA LYS A 495 -40.08 -44.34 -21.37
C LYS A 495 -39.42 -45.65 -20.96
N PRO A 496 -38.92 -45.81 -19.73
CA PRO A 496 -38.69 -47.17 -19.26
C PRO A 496 -40.03 -47.87 -19.47
N SER A 497 -40.01 -49.02 -20.13
CA SER A 497 -41.23 -49.74 -20.49
C SER A 497 -42.12 -50.03 -19.28
N LEU A 498 -41.65 -49.87 -18.05
CA LEU A 498 -42.47 -49.77 -16.85
C LEU A 498 -41.77 -48.86 -15.82
N GLU A 499 -42.30 -47.67 -15.54
CA GLU A 499 -42.04 -47.06 -14.24
C GLU A 499 -42.85 -47.84 -13.19
N PRO A 500 -42.20 -48.43 -12.16
CA PRO A 500 -42.93 -49.15 -11.13
C PRO A 500 -43.89 -48.19 -10.43
N SER A 501 -45.12 -48.66 -10.28
CA SER A 501 -46.18 -47.93 -9.57
C SER A 501 -45.76 -47.65 -8.12
N LEU A 502 -46.38 -46.66 -7.48
CA LEU A 502 -46.04 -46.28 -6.10
C LEU A 502 -46.09 -47.49 -5.14
N ILE A 503 -47.03 -48.41 -5.35
CA ILE A 503 -47.16 -49.63 -4.56
C ILE A 503 -46.02 -50.64 -4.80
N GLU A 504 -45.42 -50.67 -5.99
CA GLU A 504 -44.24 -51.50 -6.27
C GLU A 504 -42.96 -50.92 -5.63
N LYS A 505 -42.98 -49.64 -5.27
CA LYS A 505 -41.89 -48.95 -4.57
C LYS A 505 -41.98 -49.04 -3.04
N LEU A 506 -43.04 -49.65 -2.47
CA LEU A 506 -43.34 -49.66 -1.03
C LEU A 506 -42.31 -50.40 -0.14
N GLY A 507 -41.32 -51.07 -0.74
CA GLY A 507 -40.19 -51.68 -0.03
C GLY A 507 -38.94 -50.80 0.12
N ASN A 508 -38.92 -49.62 -0.52
CA ASN A 508 -37.81 -48.67 -0.49
C ASN A 508 -38.26 -47.34 0.16
N PRO A 509 -37.33 -46.49 0.65
CA PRO A 509 -37.67 -45.16 1.17
C PRO A 509 -38.30 -44.30 0.08
N ILE A 510 -39.55 -43.88 0.27
CA ILE A 510 -40.31 -43.07 -0.69
C ILE A 510 -40.11 -41.59 -0.36
N VAL A 511 -39.66 -40.77 -1.33
CA VAL A 511 -39.59 -39.31 -1.19
C VAL A 511 -40.78 -38.61 -1.87
N PRO A 512 -41.13 -37.36 -1.52
CA PRO A 512 -42.27 -36.66 -2.12
C PRO A 512 -42.24 -36.54 -3.65
N ARG A 513 -41.06 -36.62 -4.28
CA ARG A 513 -40.89 -36.63 -5.74
C ARG A 513 -41.31 -37.97 -6.39
N ASP A 514 -41.41 -39.05 -5.62
CA ASP A 514 -41.78 -40.39 -6.13
C ASP A 514 -43.31 -40.60 -6.21
N VAL A 515 -44.09 -39.70 -5.61
CA VAL A 515 -45.54 -39.79 -5.54
C VAL A 515 -46.16 -39.16 -6.79
N SER A 516 -46.39 -39.98 -7.81
CA SER A 516 -47.20 -39.59 -8.98
C SER A 516 -48.62 -40.11 -8.84
N LEU A 517 -49.60 -39.19 -8.78
CA LEU A 517 -51.03 -39.54 -8.69
C LEU A 517 -51.55 -40.28 -9.94
N THR A 518 -50.81 -40.24 -11.05
CA THR A 518 -51.18 -40.91 -12.30
C THR A 518 -50.70 -42.36 -12.40
N ASN A 519 -49.81 -42.81 -11.51
CA ASN A 519 -49.24 -44.18 -11.49
C ASN A 519 -49.17 -44.76 -10.06
N LEU A 520 -50.30 -44.67 -9.33
CA LEU A 520 -50.41 -45.12 -7.94
C LEU A 520 -50.42 -46.65 -7.80
N PHE A 521 -51.04 -47.34 -8.76
CA PHE A 521 -51.24 -48.80 -8.76
C PHE A 521 -51.14 -49.33 -10.19
N PRO A 522 -50.61 -50.54 -10.43
CA PRO A 522 -50.48 -51.08 -11.77
C PRO A 522 -51.87 -51.41 -12.32
N THR A 523 -52.32 -50.64 -13.32
CA THR A 523 -53.65 -50.81 -13.93
C THR A 523 -53.72 -51.98 -14.92
N ARG A 524 -52.58 -52.63 -15.20
CA ARG A 524 -52.49 -53.85 -16.02
C ARG A 524 -51.80 -54.97 -15.22
N PRO A 525 -52.38 -56.18 -15.13
CA PRO A 525 -51.73 -57.29 -14.44
C PRO A 525 -50.46 -57.70 -15.18
N ILE A 526 -49.33 -57.70 -14.48
CA ILE A 526 -48.05 -58.19 -15.00
C ILE A 526 -48.05 -59.71 -14.80
N VAL A 527 -48.11 -60.47 -15.88
CA VAL A 527 -47.92 -61.93 -15.84
C VAL A 527 -46.44 -62.19 -15.53
N ARG A 528 -46.15 -62.67 -14.31
CA ARG A 528 -44.80 -63.08 -13.92
C ARG A 528 -44.71 -64.62 -14.00
N PRO A 529 -43.64 -65.19 -14.55
CA PRO A 529 -43.43 -66.62 -14.46
C PRO A 529 -43.27 -67.00 -12.98
N VAL A 530 -44.19 -67.81 -12.47
CA VAL A 530 -44.03 -68.46 -11.18
C VAL A 530 -43.15 -69.68 -11.43
N GLY A 531 -42.04 -69.80 -10.70
CA GLY A 531 -41.16 -70.96 -10.82
C GLY A 531 -41.98 -72.24 -10.68
N SER A 532 -41.83 -73.18 -11.61
CA SER A 532 -42.35 -74.53 -11.45
C SER A 532 -41.82 -75.12 -10.14
N LYS A 533 -42.60 -76.02 -9.52
CA LYS A 533 -42.31 -76.67 -8.21
C LYS A 533 -40.80 -76.91 -8.00
N PRO A 534 -40.27 -76.70 -6.78
CA PRO A 534 -38.85 -76.85 -6.49
C PRO A 534 -38.34 -78.20 -6.98
N THR A 535 -37.18 -78.18 -7.64
CA THR A 535 -36.55 -79.38 -8.20
C THR A 535 -36.15 -80.31 -7.07
N LEU A 536 -36.92 -81.39 -6.88
CA LEU A 536 -36.61 -82.42 -5.89
C LEU A 536 -35.72 -83.46 -6.57
N PHE A 537 -34.47 -83.57 -6.14
CA PHE A 537 -33.59 -84.65 -6.58
C PHE A 537 -33.87 -85.89 -5.72
N ASP A 538 -34.21 -87.01 -6.36
CA ASP A 538 -34.31 -88.28 -5.66
C ASP A 538 -32.90 -88.85 -5.41
N LEU A 539 -32.28 -88.36 -4.33
CA LEU A 539 -30.95 -88.78 -3.91
C LEU A 539 -30.90 -90.24 -3.46
N ALA A 540 -32.04 -90.89 -3.22
CA ALA A 540 -32.08 -92.30 -2.83
C ALA A 540 -31.73 -93.24 -3.99
N PHE A 541 -31.95 -92.81 -5.24
CA PHE A 541 -31.57 -93.59 -6.43
C PHE A 541 -30.06 -93.81 -6.55
N ASN A 542 -29.25 -92.88 -6.03
CA ASN A 542 -27.78 -93.02 -6.00
C ASN A 542 -27.28 -94.13 -5.08
N TYR A 543 -28.14 -94.67 -4.20
CA TYR A 543 -27.80 -95.73 -3.26
C TYR A 543 -28.39 -97.10 -3.66
N ILE A 544 -29.06 -97.18 -4.81
CA ILE A 544 -29.47 -98.46 -5.41
C ILE A 544 -28.24 -99.04 -6.13
N GLY A 545 -27.38 -99.71 -5.36
CA GLY A 545 -26.33 -100.55 -5.91
C GLY A 545 -26.92 -101.87 -6.41
N SER A 546 -26.65 -102.22 -7.66
CA SER A 546 -26.86 -103.60 -8.12
C SER A 546 -25.72 -104.44 -7.57
N ASP A 547 -26.01 -105.30 -6.59
CA ASP A 547 -25.11 -106.37 -6.17
C ASP A 547 -24.83 -107.27 -7.37
N SER A 548 -23.69 -107.09 -8.04
CA SER A 548 -22.90 -108.10 -8.76
C SER A 548 -21.85 -107.44 -9.66
N GLN A 549 -20.58 -107.80 -9.42
CA GLN A 549 -19.39 -107.63 -10.27
C GLN A 549 -18.61 -106.31 -10.16
N THR A 550 -17.61 -106.32 -9.26
CA THR A 550 -16.31 -105.65 -9.48
C THR A 550 -15.48 -106.51 -10.45
N PRO A 551 -14.75 -105.96 -11.45
CA PRO A 551 -13.65 -105.02 -11.23
C PRO A 551 -13.46 -103.90 -12.29
N GLN A 552 -12.76 -102.84 -11.84
CA GLN A 552 -11.90 -101.92 -12.59
C GLN A 552 -12.45 -101.20 -13.83
N ASN A 553 -12.92 -99.97 -13.61
CA ASN A 553 -12.69 -98.83 -14.50
C ASN A 553 -12.67 -97.56 -13.61
N GLU A 554 -11.53 -97.32 -12.96
CA GLU A 554 -11.24 -96.00 -12.39
C GLU A 554 -11.06 -95.01 -13.56
N PRO A 555 -11.74 -93.86 -13.51
CA PRO A 555 -11.79 -92.93 -14.62
C PRO A 555 -10.42 -92.29 -14.91
N LEU A 556 -10.13 -92.25 -16.20
CA LEU A 556 -9.08 -91.46 -16.83
C LEU A 556 -9.11 -90.00 -16.36
N ILE A 557 -7.97 -89.58 -15.83
CA ILE A 557 -7.50 -88.20 -15.65
C ILE A 557 -7.48 -87.48 -17.01
N PRO A 558 -7.87 -86.19 -17.08
CA PRO A 558 -7.10 -85.24 -17.88
C PRO A 558 -6.29 -84.27 -17.01
N GLU A 559 -4.99 -84.51 -17.03
CA GLU A 559 -3.89 -83.54 -17.04
C GLU A 559 -3.88 -82.41 -16.00
N GLU A 560 -3.30 -82.71 -14.82
CA GLU A 560 -2.36 -81.76 -14.21
C GLU A 560 -1.01 -81.83 -14.95
N SER A 561 -0.93 -81.12 -16.07
CA SER A 561 0.34 -80.82 -16.73
C SER A 561 1.11 -79.76 -15.95
N ARG A 562 2.13 -80.26 -15.27
CA ARG A 562 3.49 -79.71 -15.06
C ARG A 562 3.91 -78.45 -15.85
N SER A 563 4.85 -77.74 -15.20
CA SER A 563 5.90 -76.86 -15.72
C SER A 563 5.49 -75.38 -15.91
N VAL A 564 6.12 -74.34 -15.35
CA VAL A 564 7.46 -74.10 -14.79
C VAL A 564 7.37 -72.92 -13.79
N PRO A 565 8.09 -72.96 -12.65
CA PRO A 565 8.49 -71.77 -11.91
C PRO A 565 9.89 -71.26 -12.30
N LYS A 566 10.03 -69.93 -12.35
CA LYS A 566 11.20 -69.03 -12.21
C LYS A 566 12.64 -69.61 -12.20
N SER A 567 13.51 -69.01 -13.01
CA SER A 567 14.87 -68.56 -12.62
C SER A 567 15.29 -67.44 -13.61
N ASN A 568 15.47 -66.20 -13.13
CA ASN A 568 16.71 -65.56 -12.65
C ASN A 568 17.71 -65.21 -13.75
N ASP A 569 17.84 -63.90 -14.02
CA ASP A 569 19.09 -63.15 -13.88
C ASP A 569 18.68 -61.72 -13.45
N ALA A 570 18.94 -61.25 -12.22
CA ALA A 570 20.18 -61.04 -11.48
C ALA A 570 20.93 -59.76 -11.88
N GLN A 571 21.42 -59.08 -10.83
CA GLN A 571 22.26 -57.86 -10.76
C GLN A 571 21.48 -56.54 -10.75
N GLU A 572 21.55 -55.66 -9.75
CA GLU A 572 22.43 -55.55 -8.56
C GLU A 572 21.76 -54.60 -7.54
N ALA A 573 21.89 -54.89 -6.25
CA ALA A 573 21.97 -53.87 -5.20
C ALA A 573 23.48 -53.61 -4.95
N PRO A 574 23.97 -52.54 -4.27
CA PRO A 574 23.25 -51.75 -3.26
C PRO A 574 23.70 -50.26 -3.12
N LYS A 575 23.20 -49.60 -2.05
CA LYS A 575 23.83 -48.56 -1.19
C LYS A 575 23.39 -47.08 -1.34
N LYS A 576 22.75 -46.67 -0.22
CA LYS A 576 23.17 -45.61 0.74
C LYS A 576 22.56 -44.21 0.63
N LYS A 577 21.91 -43.86 1.76
CA LYS A 577 21.89 -42.57 2.49
C LYS A 577 21.15 -41.43 1.78
N GLY A 578 20.09 -40.82 2.31
CA GLY A 578 19.89 -40.39 3.69
C GLY A 578 20.74 -39.15 3.98
N LEU A 579 20.20 -37.94 3.75
CA LEU A 579 20.59 -36.74 4.48
C LEU A 579 19.57 -35.58 4.30
N PHE A 580 18.82 -35.29 5.37
CA PHE A 580 18.34 -33.97 5.83
C PHE A 580 17.34 -33.19 4.93
N GLY A 581 16.23 -32.63 5.44
CA GLY A 581 16.07 -32.04 6.76
C GLY A 581 16.34 -30.53 6.68
N LEU A 582 15.36 -29.78 6.19
CA LEU A 582 15.26 -28.32 6.34
C LEU A 582 13.83 -27.94 5.97
N PHE A 583 13.00 -27.71 6.99
CA PHE A 583 12.15 -26.52 7.15
C PHE A 583 11.31 -26.72 8.42
N GLY A 584 11.84 -26.16 9.50
CA GLY A 584 11.20 -26.00 10.78
C GLY A 584 11.79 -24.76 11.44
N LEU A 585 11.14 -23.62 11.19
CA LEU A 585 10.89 -22.50 12.10
C LEU A 585 9.89 -21.56 11.43
#